data_AF-A0A2G6GNU9-F1
#
_entry.id   AF-A0A2G6GNU9-F1
#
_cell.length_a   1.000
_cell.length_b   1.000
_cell.length_c   1.000
_cell.angle_alpha   90.00
_cell.angle_beta   90.00
_cell.angle_gamma   90.00
#
_symmetry.space_group_name_H-M   'P 1'
#
loop_
_entity.id
_entity.type
_entity.pdbx_description
1 polymer ?
#
loop_
_entity_poly.entity_id
_entity_poly.type
_entity_poly.pdbx_seq_one_letter_code
_entity_poly.pdbx_strand_id
1 'polypeptide(L)'
;MNKLKSKLIVAVIVMLGITAFMGCKKNNLEKSELKTDLLDYKNFGKYHNQILDKFYSVKRNKSTLSLDDKVEIIDSYLSNVVDSIKPGSFKKIINNQLEQKQFLQEIANTSSDISTGYDVINVMAENNEISNAAYTYFNAIIKAYEEFPFQFSNLLLKIDEIEGQVINDDAISEKEKNNILTVITVTKSSIEYWSDRKNFKKGKLTKSLPWYAKDAIGAMTGVQTGLVDYAILIAGPWGAAAALIGSAALSSCV
;
A
#
# COMPACT_ATOMS: atom_id res chain seq x y z
N MET A 1 23.88 -4.26 18.98
CA MET A 1 23.21 -3.10 19.65
C MET A 1 22.11 -2.43 18.81
N ASN A 2 22.18 -2.40 17.47
CA ASN A 2 21.16 -1.72 16.65
C ASN A 2 19.83 -2.48 16.48
N LYS A 3 19.84 -3.83 16.49
CA LYS A 3 18.61 -4.64 16.40
C LYS A 3 17.69 -4.54 17.62
N LEU A 4 18.22 -4.24 18.81
CA LEU A 4 17.42 -4.06 20.02
C LEU A 4 16.67 -2.71 20.00
N LYS A 5 17.30 -1.67 19.43
CA LYS A 5 16.70 -0.32 19.34
C LYS A 5 15.52 -0.27 18.36
N SER A 6 15.61 -0.97 17.22
CA SER A 6 14.50 -1.09 16.26
C SER A 6 13.28 -1.80 16.87
N LYS A 7 13.49 -2.92 17.58
CA LYS A 7 12.39 -3.64 18.25
C LYS A 7 11.74 -2.83 19.39
N LEU A 8 12.52 -2.02 20.11
CA LEU A 8 12.01 -1.18 21.20
C LEU A 8 11.18 0.02 20.67
N ILE A 9 11.56 0.58 19.51
CA ILE A 9 10.81 1.67 18.88
C ILE A 9 9.47 1.17 18.35
N VAL A 10 9.43 0.00 17.70
CA VAL A 10 8.18 -0.65 17.26
C VAL A 10 7.26 -0.94 18.45
N ALA A 11 7.80 -1.47 19.57
CA ALA A 11 7.01 -1.77 20.76
C ALA A 11 6.44 -0.53 21.48
N VAL A 12 7.13 0.61 21.46
CA VAL A 12 6.66 1.88 22.07
C VAL A 12 5.59 2.55 21.20
N ILE A 13 5.64 2.40 19.89
CA ILE A 13 4.62 2.90 18.95
C ILE A 13 3.31 2.09 19.11
N VAL A 14 3.41 0.76 19.28
CA VAL A 14 2.25 -0.13 19.50
C VAL A 14 1.50 0.19 20.80
N MET A 15 2.18 0.59 21.88
CA MET A 15 1.49 0.93 23.13
C MET A 15 0.81 2.31 23.14
N LEU A 16 1.29 3.27 22.35
CA LEU A 16 0.72 4.62 22.35
C LEU A 16 -0.50 4.78 21.44
N GLY A 17 -0.61 3.96 20.37
CA GLY A 17 -1.82 3.88 19.54
C GLY A 17 -3.06 3.39 20.28
N ILE A 18 -2.90 2.65 21.38
CA ILE A 18 -3.99 2.06 22.18
C ILE A 18 -4.77 3.12 22.97
N THR A 19 -4.19 4.29 23.26
CA THR A 19 -4.87 5.31 24.10
C THR A 19 -5.72 6.31 23.33
N ALA A 20 -5.71 6.30 21.98
CA ALA A 20 -6.49 7.22 21.16
C ALA A 20 -7.88 6.70 20.73
N PHE A 21 -8.22 5.43 20.93
CA PHE A 21 -9.46 4.82 20.42
C PHE A 21 -10.53 4.45 21.46
N MET A 22 -10.33 4.74 22.75
CA MET A 22 -11.39 4.58 23.76
C MET A 22 -12.23 5.85 23.89
N GLY A 23 -12.98 6.19 22.84
CA GLY A 23 -13.82 7.39 22.87
C GLY A 23 -14.66 7.67 21.65
N CYS A 24 -15.36 6.68 21.08
CA CYS A 24 -16.43 6.96 20.12
C CYS A 24 -17.71 6.18 20.43
N LYS A 25 -18.68 6.94 20.93
CA LYS A 25 -20.08 6.57 21.18
C LYS A 25 -20.71 6.05 19.88
N LYS A 26 -21.26 4.83 19.91
CA LYS A 26 -22.07 4.25 18.82
C LYS A 26 -23.26 5.17 18.53
N ASN A 27 -23.16 5.97 17.47
CA ASN A 27 -24.34 6.51 16.80
C ASN A 27 -24.63 5.58 15.61
N ASN A 28 -25.84 5.01 15.61
CA ASN A 28 -26.40 4.28 14.47
C ASN A 28 -26.52 5.27 13.29
N LEU A 29 -25.47 5.38 12.49
CA LEU A 29 -25.55 5.91 11.14
C LEU A 29 -26.12 4.78 10.28
N GLU A 30 -27.36 4.99 9.82
CA GLU A 30 -27.97 4.18 8.77
C GLU A 30 -26.94 3.97 7.66
N LYS A 31 -26.62 2.70 7.41
CA LYS A 31 -25.89 2.27 6.22
C LYS A 31 -26.76 2.65 5.03
N SER A 32 -26.56 3.84 4.47
CA SER A 32 -26.93 4.05 3.08
C SER A 32 -26.11 3.04 2.28
N GLU A 33 -26.77 2.11 1.60
CA GLU A 33 -26.16 1.27 0.57
C GLU A 33 -25.51 2.21 -0.46
N LEU A 34 -24.24 2.51 -0.24
CA LEU A 34 -23.43 3.37 -1.07
C LEU A 34 -23.13 2.54 -2.32
N LYS A 35 -23.87 2.83 -3.40
CA LYS A 35 -23.74 2.19 -4.70
C LYS A 35 -22.26 2.04 -5.08
N THR A 36 -21.88 0.79 -5.24
CA THR A 36 -20.54 0.19 -5.41
C THR A 36 -19.89 0.44 -6.77
N ASP A 37 -20.31 1.46 -7.53
CA ASP A 37 -19.71 1.82 -8.82
C ASP A 37 -18.53 2.81 -8.69
N LEU A 38 -18.25 3.30 -7.49
CA LEU A 38 -17.15 4.25 -7.27
C LEU A 38 -15.83 3.49 -7.08
N LEU A 39 -15.02 3.58 -8.13
CA LEU A 39 -13.64 3.11 -8.29
C LEU A 39 -13.51 1.63 -8.66
N ASP A 40 -13.65 1.35 -9.96
CA ASP A 40 -13.19 0.10 -10.55
C ASP A 40 -11.71 -0.11 -10.18
N TYR A 41 -11.48 -0.98 -9.19
CA TYR A 41 -10.16 -1.24 -8.61
C TYR A 41 -9.14 -1.64 -9.68
N LYS A 42 -9.61 -2.17 -10.82
CA LYS A 42 -8.81 -2.47 -12.02
C LYS A 42 -8.01 -1.27 -12.53
N ASN A 43 -8.45 -0.04 -12.25
CA ASN A 43 -7.74 1.18 -12.64
C ASN A 43 -6.64 1.61 -11.64
N PHE A 44 -6.57 1.03 -10.44
CA PHE A 44 -5.64 1.51 -9.40
C PHE A 44 -4.20 1.29 -9.79
N GLY A 45 -3.91 0.13 -10.37
CA GLY A 45 -2.59 -0.18 -10.89
C GLY A 45 -2.17 0.76 -12.02
N LYS A 46 -3.10 1.15 -12.90
CA LYS A 46 -2.86 2.19 -13.92
C LYS A 46 -2.52 3.54 -13.28
N TYR A 47 -3.32 4.01 -12.32
CA TYR A 47 -3.08 5.29 -11.65
C TYR A 47 -1.77 5.31 -10.87
N HIS A 48 -1.45 4.21 -10.18
CA HIS A 48 -0.16 4.00 -9.53
C HIS A 48 1.00 4.18 -10.51
N ASN A 49 0.98 3.48 -11.65
CA ASN A 49 2.06 3.54 -12.64
C ASN A 49 2.22 4.95 -13.25
N GLN A 50 1.11 5.64 -13.49
CA GLN A 50 1.13 7.02 -13.99
C GLN A 50 1.73 8.01 -12.97
N ILE A 51 1.55 7.78 -11.66
CA ILE A 51 2.25 8.54 -10.61
C ILE A 51 3.75 8.24 -10.65
N LEU A 52 4.14 6.97 -10.80
CA LEU A 52 5.56 6.61 -10.90
C LEU A 52 6.23 7.30 -12.10
N ASP A 53 5.54 7.40 -13.24
CA ASP A 53 6.04 8.17 -14.39
C ASP A 53 6.28 9.64 -14.06
N LYS A 54 5.38 10.27 -13.28
CA LYS A 54 5.57 11.64 -12.81
C LYS A 54 6.76 11.76 -11.87
N PHE A 55 6.96 10.83 -10.94
CA PHE A 55 8.16 10.79 -10.10
C PHE A 55 9.43 10.74 -10.97
N TYR A 56 9.48 9.84 -11.96
CA TYR A 56 10.64 9.76 -12.86
C TYR A 56 10.87 11.04 -13.64
N SER A 57 9.81 11.66 -14.16
CA SER A 57 9.91 12.91 -14.91
C SER A 57 10.49 14.04 -14.05
N VAL A 58 10.07 14.16 -12.79
CA VAL A 58 10.57 15.20 -11.90
C VAL A 58 11.99 14.87 -11.43
N LYS A 59 12.30 13.61 -11.09
CA LYS A 59 13.64 13.18 -10.67
C LYS A 59 14.71 13.39 -11.74
N ARG A 60 14.36 13.30 -13.02
CA ARG A 60 15.29 13.67 -14.11
C ARG A 60 15.75 15.13 -14.02
N ASN A 61 14.92 16.00 -13.43
CA ASN A 61 15.19 17.44 -13.28
C ASN A 61 15.68 17.81 -11.87
N LYS A 62 15.30 17.04 -10.84
CA LYS A 62 15.74 17.17 -9.44
C LYS A 62 16.50 15.90 -9.05
N SER A 63 17.82 15.96 -8.91
CA SER A 63 18.71 14.81 -8.63
C SER A 63 18.20 13.83 -7.54
N THR A 64 17.36 14.31 -6.60
CA THR A 64 16.58 13.50 -5.66
C THR A 64 15.15 14.02 -5.54
N LEU A 65 14.22 13.15 -5.13
CA LEU A 65 12.85 13.50 -4.73
C LEU A 65 12.72 13.38 -3.22
N SER A 66 12.32 14.46 -2.55
CA SER A 66 11.95 14.41 -1.13
C SER A 66 10.61 13.69 -0.93
N LEU A 67 10.30 13.30 0.31
CA LEU A 67 9.00 12.73 0.64
C LEU A 67 7.86 13.71 0.32
N ASP A 68 8.05 14.99 0.64
CA ASP A 68 7.03 16.01 0.37
C ASP A 68 6.85 16.26 -1.13
N ASP A 69 7.91 16.21 -1.95
CA ASP A 69 7.78 16.24 -3.42
C ASP A 69 6.90 15.08 -3.92
N LYS A 70 7.10 13.87 -3.38
CA LYS A 70 6.29 12.70 -3.76
C LYS A 70 4.83 12.88 -3.37
N VAL A 71 4.57 13.35 -2.14
CA VAL A 71 3.19 13.63 -1.66
C VAL A 71 2.52 14.66 -2.57
N GLU A 72 3.22 15.72 -2.96
CA GLU A 72 2.68 16.77 -3.82
C GLU A 72 2.38 16.27 -5.24
N ILE A 73 3.25 15.44 -5.81
CA ILE A 73 3.02 14.81 -7.12
C ILE A 73 1.82 13.87 -7.08
N ILE A 74 1.70 13.03 -6.05
CA ILE A 74 0.55 12.12 -5.88
C ILE A 74 -0.74 12.94 -5.78
N ASP A 75 -0.76 13.94 -4.91
CA ASP A 75 -1.93 14.76 -4.64
C ASP A 75 -2.38 15.55 -5.87
N SER A 76 -1.43 16.15 -6.59
CA SER A 76 -1.68 16.83 -7.87
C SER A 76 -2.19 15.86 -8.94
N TYR A 77 -1.61 14.67 -9.04
CA TYR A 77 -2.05 13.69 -10.03
C TYR A 77 -3.47 13.21 -9.77
N LEU A 78 -3.75 12.74 -8.54
CA LEU A 78 -5.04 12.17 -8.18
C LEU A 78 -6.18 13.18 -8.30
N SER A 79 -5.94 14.44 -7.92
CA SER A 79 -6.95 15.51 -8.07
C SER A 79 -7.21 15.93 -9.52
N ASN A 80 -6.32 15.60 -10.46
CA ASN A 80 -6.49 15.89 -11.88
C ASN A 80 -7.17 14.74 -12.66
N VAL A 81 -7.06 13.49 -12.19
CA VAL A 81 -7.58 12.33 -12.93
C VAL A 81 -8.82 11.70 -12.29
N VAL A 82 -9.15 12.12 -11.06
CA VAL A 82 -10.36 11.68 -10.35
C VAL A 82 -11.10 12.93 -9.88
N ASP A 83 -12.16 13.32 -10.59
CA ASP A 83 -12.91 14.56 -10.35
C ASP A 83 -13.43 14.71 -8.90
N SER A 84 -13.65 13.61 -8.20
CA SER A 84 -14.09 13.62 -6.81
C SER A 84 -12.97 13.93 -5.80
N ILE A 85 -11.70 13.84 -6.19
CA ILE A 85 -10.54 14.08 -5.32
C ILE A 85 -10.18 15.57 -5.38
N LYS A 86 -10.36 16.29 -4.27
CA LYS A 86 -9.96 17.71 -4.21
C LYS A 86 -8.44 17.86 -4.08
N PRO A 87 -7.84 18.93 -4.63
CA PRO A 87 -6.45 19.26 -4.34
C PRO A 87 -6.18 19.35 -2.83
N GLY A 88 -5.06 18.82 -2.38
CA GLY A 88 -4.61 18.74 -1.00
C GLY A 88 -5.17 17.56 -0.19
N SER A 89 -6.05 16.73 -0.76
CA SER A 89 -6.72 15.68 0.00
C SER A 89 -5.80 14.54 0.41
N PHE A 90 -4.94 14.05 -0.49
CA PHE A 90 -3.97 13.01 -0.14
C PHE A 90 -2.94 13.56 0.84
N LYS A 91 -2.46 14.79 0.62
CA LYS A 91 -1.57 15.49 1.55
C LYS A 91 -2.16 15.61 2.95
N LYS A 92 -3.46 15.90 3.07
CA LYS A 92 -4.17 15.94 4.35
C LYS A 92 -4.29 14.57 4.99
N ILE A 93 -4.67 13.54 4.23
CA ILE A 93 -4.77 12.15 4.70
C ILE A 93 -3.43 11.72 5.32
N ILE A 94 -2.34 11.87 4.58
CA ILE A 94 -1.03 11.35 5.00
C ILE A 94 -0.40 12.18 6.13
N ASN A 95 -0.60 13.50 6.17
CA ASN A 95 -0.05 14.34 7.23
C ASN A 95 -0.81 14.20 8.56
N ASN A 96 -2.05 13.72 8.53
CA ASN A 96 -2.81 13.41 9.75
C ASN A 96 -2.52 12.01 10.30
N GLN A 97 -1.76 11.20 9.57
CA GLN A 97 -1.43 9.80 9.89
C GLN A 97 0.09 9.65 9.90
N LEU A 98 0.74 10.34 10.85
CA LEU A 98 2.20 10.51 10.87
C LEU A 98 2.96 9.19 11.02
N GLU A 99 2.42 8.24 11.79
CA GLU A 99 3.03 6.92 11.96
C GLU A 99 3.01 6.14 10.65
N GLN A 100 1.89 6.16 9.95
CA GLN A 100 1.73 5.55 8.63
C GLN A 100 2.64 6.22 7.60
N LYS A 101 2.75 7.56 7.65
CA LYS A 101 3.69 8.32 6.80
C LYS A 101 5.14 7.88 7.02
N GLN A 102 5.56 7.73 8.28
CA GLN A 102 6.90 7.25 8.63
C GLN A 102 7.12 5.82 8.15
N PHE A 103 6.15 4.93 8.33
CA PHE A 103 6.27 3.56 7.90
C PHE A 103 6.37 3.40 6.38
N LEU A 104 5.57 4.16 5.62
CA LEU A 104 5.67 4.21 4.16
C LEU A 104 7.03 4.75 3.70
N GLN A 105 7.58 5.73 4.43
CA GLN A 105 8.93 6.25 4.19
C GLN A 105 10.00 5.20 4.50
N GLU A 106 9.83 4.39 5.55
CA GLU A 106 10.72 3.28 5.87
C GLU A 106 10.73 2.24 4.75
N ILE A 107 9.57 1.82 4.22
CA ILE A 107 9.50 0.92 3.06
C ILE A 107 10.23 1.52 1.84
N ALA A 108 10.06 2.82 1.62
CA ALA A 108 10.71 3.55 0.53
C ALA A 108 12.24 3.64 0.68
N ASN A 109 12.82 3.36 1.85
CA ASN A 109 14.27 3.36 2.03
C ASN A 109 14.91 2.14 1.37
N THR A 110 16.05 2.32 0.70
CA THR A 110 16.74 1.26 -0.06
C THR A 110 17.27 0.11 0.81
N SER A 111 17.25 0.25 2.14
CA SER A 111 17.68 -0.79 3.09
C SER A 111 16.58 -1.79 3.46
N SER A 112 15.31 -1.53 3.12
CA SER A 112 14.19 -2.37 3.54
C SER A 112 14.21 -3.71 2.83
N ASP A 113 14.04 -4.78 3.59
CA ASP A 113 14.03 -6.15 3.13
C ASP A 113 12.63 -6.77 3.30
N ILE A 114 12.46 -8.00 2.83
CA ILE A 114 11.15 -8.66 2.81
C ILE A 114 10.56 -8.89 4.20
N SER A 115 11.38 -8.87 5.25
CA SER A 115 10.89 -8.96 6.63
C SER A 115 10.02 -7.76 7.02
N THR A 116 10.25 -6.59 6.43
CA THR A 116 9.34 -5.44 6.62
C THR A 116 7.92 -5.76 6.16
N GLY A 117 7.75 -6.51 5.05
CA GLY A 117 6.43 -6.96 4.60
C GLY A 117 5.77 -7.90 5.59
N TYR A 118 6.53 -8.87 6.12
CA TYR A 118 6.04 -9.79 7.14
C TYR A 118 5.66 -9.09 8.44
N ASP A 119 6.48 -8.14 8.89
CA ASP A 119 6.22 -7.37 10.11
C ASP A 119 4.90 -6.61 10.01
N VAL A 120 4.56 -6.02 8.85
CA VAL A 120 3.24 -5.40 8.61
C VAL A 120 2.13 -6.39 8.86
N ILE A 121 2.13 -7.52 8.17
CA ILE A 121 0.98 -8.44 8.20
C ILE A 121 0.88 -9.18 9.53
N ASN A 122 2.00 -9.40 10.23
CA ASN A 122 2.00 -10.05 11.55
C ASN A 122 1.39 -9.15 12.61
N VAL A 123 1.78 -7.87 12.67
CA VAL A 123 1.20 -6.89 13.62
C VAL A 123 -0.32 -6.85 13.50
N MET A 124 -0.83 -6.92 12.28
CA MET A 124 -2.27 -6.91 12.06
C MET A 124 -3.02 -8.15 12.52
N ALA A 125 -2.45 -9.33 12.24
CA ALA A 125 -3.02 -10.58 12.70
C ALA A 125 -3.03 -10.63 14.22
N GLU A 126 -1.96 -10.13 14.85
CA GLU A 126 -1.85 -10.01 16.31
C GLU A 126 -2.88 -9.02 16.90
N ASN A 127 -3.16 -7.92 16.18
CA ASN A 127 -4.16 -6.92 16.59
C ASN A 127 -5.62 -7.30 16.26
N ASN A 128 -5.87 -8.42 15.58
CA ASN A 128 -7.18 -8.81 15.05
C ASN A 128 -7.80 -7.79 14.07
N GLU A 129 -6.95 -7.07 13.32
CA GLU A 129 -7.38 -6.10 12.30
C GLU A 129 -7.77 -6.78 10.99
N ILE A 130 -7.28 -8.00 10.75
CA ILE A 130 -7.62 -8.88 9.63
C ILE A 130 -7.95 -10.28 10.13
N SER A 131 -8.82 -10.98 9.40
CA SER A 131 -9.05 -12.41 9.65
C SER A 131 -7.80 -13.25 9.32
N ASN A 132 -7.74 -14.46 9.88
CA ASN A 132 -6.70 -15.44 9.55
C ASN A 132 -6.69 -15.79 8.05
N ALA A 133 -7.86 -15.77 7.41
CA ALA A 133 -7.99 -16.02 5.98
C ALA A 133 -7.37 -14.86 5.17
N ALA A 134 -7.69 -13.60 5.51
CA ALA A 134 -7.06 -12.44 4.89
C ALA A 134 -5.54 -12.40 5.13
N TYR A 135 -5.07 -12.72 6.35
CA TYR A 135 -3.64 -12.86 6.65
C TYR A 135 -2.97 -13.89 5.73
N THR A 136 -3.61 -15.02 5.48
CA THR A 136 -3.08 -16.08 4.61
C THR A 136 -2.82 -15.56 3.19
N TYR A 137 -3.71 -14.74 2.63
CA TYR A 137 -3.54 -14.16 1.30
C TYR A 137 -2.45 -13.09 1.26
N PHE A 138 -2.40 -12.16 2.21
CA PHE A 138 -1.31 -11.17 2.25
C PHE A 138 0.06 -11.84 2.43
N ASN A 139 0.13 -12.87 3.27
CA ASN A 139 1.30 -13.71 3.45
C ASN A 139 1.69 -14.43 2.14
N ALA A 140 0.72 -14.96 1.40
CA ALA A 140 0.98 -15.60 0.11
C ALA A 140 1.55 -14.64 -0.94
N ILE A 141 1.09 -13.39 -0.97
CA ILE A 141 1.63 -12.35 -1.85
C ILE A 141 3.11 -12.05 -1.49
N ILE A 142 3.42 -11.89 -0.19
CA ILE A 142 4.80 -11.65 0.24
C ILE A 142 5.70 -12.85 -0.09
N LYS A 143 5.24 -14.08 0.17
CA LYS A 143 5.96 -15.31 -0.18
C LYS A 143 6.24 -15.43 -1.68
N ALA A 144 5.31 -15.00 -2.54
CA ALA A 144 5.53 -15.02 -3.98
C ALA A 144 6.76 -14.19 -4.39
N TYR A 145 7.02 -13.06 -3.72
CA TYR A 145 8.22 -12.26 -3.95
C TYR A 145 9.52 -12.93 -3.47
N GLU A 146 9.45 -13.74 -2.40
CA GLU A 146 10.59 -14.53 -1.94
C GLU A 146 10.90 -15.70 -2.86
N GLU A 147 9.87 -16.36 -3.39
CA GLU A 147 9.98 -17.53 -4.26
C GLU A 147 10.44 -17.15 -5.67
N PHE A 148 9.96 -16.02 -6.20
CA PHE A 148 10.19 -15.59 -7.58
C PHE A 148 10.90 -14.23 -7.71
N PRO A 149 12.07 -14.02 -7.06
CA PRO A 149 12.77 -12.75 -7.14
C PRO A 149 13.24 -12.51 -8.58
N PHE A 150 12.80 -11.39 -9.17
CA PHE A 150 13.09 -10.96 -10.54
C PHE A 150 12.59 -11.90 -11.66
N GLN A 151 11.81 -12.94 -11.32
CA GLN A 151 11.17 -13.84 -12.27
C GLN A 151 9.75 -13.35 -12.57
N PHE A 152 9.65 -12.20 -13.25
CA PHE A 152 8.39 -11.47 -13.43
C PHE A 152 7.23 -12.32 -13.98
N SER A 153 7.47 -13.19 -14.95
CA SER A 153 6.42 -14.06 -15.51
C SER A 153 5.89 -15.08 -14.49
N ASN A 154 6.79 -15.76 -13.76
CA ASN A 154 6.39 -16.73 -12.72
C ASN A 154 5.71 -16.03 -11.55
N LEU A 155 6.20 -14.85 -11.18
CA LEU A 155 5.61 -14.02 -10.15
C LEU A 155 4.18 -13.58 -10.54
N LEU A 156 3.96 -13.10 -11.76
CA LEU A 156 2.61 -12.74 -12.24
C LEU A 156 1.66 -13.93 -12.21
N LEU A 157 2.08 -15.09 -12.72
CA LEU A 157 1.28 -16.32 -12.64
C LEU A 157 0.90 -16.66 -11.20
N LYS A 158 1.86 -16.52 -10.27
CA LYS A 158 1.59 -16.78 -8.85
C LYS A 158 0.58 -15.80 -8.25
N ILE A 159 0.66 -14.53 -8.63
CA ILE A 159 -0.30 -13.50 -8.18
C ILE A 159 -1.69 -13.74 -8.80
N ASP A 160 -1.77 -14.19 -10.06
CA ASP A 160 -3.04 -14.57 -10.70
C ASP A 160 -3.71 -15.77 -10.02
N GLU A 161 -2.92 -16.77 -9.59
CA GLU A 161 -3.43 -17.88 -8.79
C GLU A 161 -4.03 -17.39 -7.47
N ILE A 162 -3.34 -16.50 -6.76
CA ILE A 162 -3.81 -15.91 -5.50
C ILE A 162 -5.10 -15.11 -5.74
N GLU A 163 -5.15 -14.31 -6.81
CA GLU A 163 -6.36 -13.56 -7.22
C GLU A 163 -7.55 -14.50 -7.41
N GLY A 164 -7.35 -15.60 -8.15
CA GLY A 164 -8.38 -16.61 -8.37
C GLY A 164 -8.87 -17.25 -7.07
N GLN A 165 -7.99 -17.49 -6.10
CA GLN A 165 -8.39 -18.01 -4.79
C GLN A 165 -9.23 -17.00 -4.00
N VAL A 166 -8.78 -15.73 -3.94
CA VAL A 166 -9.48 -14.64 -3.23
C VAL A 166 -10.89 -14.41 -3.77
N ILE A 167 -11.07 -14.42 -5.10
CA ILE A 167 -12.38 -14.22 -5.74
C ILE A 167 -13.38 -15.29 -5.30
N ASN A 168 -12.92 -16.53 -5.14
CA ASN A 168 -13.75 -17.69 -4.86
C ASN A 168 -13.80 -18.06 -3.37
N ASP A 169 -13.24 -17.23 -2.49
CA ASP A 169 -13.22 -17.49 -1.04
C ASP A 169 -14.39 -16.80 -0.33
N ASP A 170 -15.29 -17.61 0.23
CA ASP A 170 -16.46 -17.18 1.00
C ASP A 170 -16.13 -16.98 2.50
N ALA A 171 -14.94 -17.36 2.96
CA ALA A 171 -14.52 -17.23 4.36
C ALA A 171 -13.98 -15.83 4.70
N ILE A 172 -13.61 -15.03 3.69
CA ILE A 172 -13.21 -13.64 3.85
C ILE A 172 -14.39 -12.69 3.64
N SER A 173 -14.45 -11.60 4.41
CA SER A 173 -15.50 -10.59 4.21
C SER A 173 -15.32 -9.86 2.88
N GLU A 174 -16.41 -9.32 2.32
CA GLU A 174 -16.34 -8.51 1.09
C GLU A 174 -15.40 -7.31 1.21
N LYS A 175 -15.28 -6.72 2.42
CA LYS A 175 -14.30 -5.66 2.68
C LYS A 175 -12.87 -6.18 2.51
N GLU A 176 -12.53 -7.31 3.14
CA GLU A 176 -11.20 -7.91 3.04
C GLU A 176 -10.90 -8.37 1.62
N LYS A 177 -11.87 -8.99 0.94
CA LYS A 177 -11.78 -9.40 -0.46
C LYS A 177 -11.41 -8.21 -1.35
N ASN A 178 -12.16 -7.12 -1.26
CA ASN A 178 -11.88 -5.90 -2.04
C ASN A 178 -10.50 -5.31 -1.71
N ASN A 179 -10.11 -5.29 -0.44
CA ASN A 179 -8.79 -4.83 -0.03
C ASN A 179 -7.66 -5.67 -0.64
N ILE A 180 -7.77 -7.00 -0.59
CA ILE A 180 -6.78 -7.92 -1.15
C ILE A 180 -6.72 -7.79 -2.68
N LEU A 181 -7.85 -7.78 -3.37
CA LEU A 181 -7.91 -7.63 -4.83
C LEU A 181 -7.32 -6.30 -5.31
N THR A 182 -7.47 -5.25 -4.50
CA THR A 182 -6.88 -3.95 -4.81
C THR A 182 -5.36 -3.97 -4.67
N VAL A 183 -4.83 -4.61 -3.61
CA VAL A 183 -3.38 -4.84 -3.45
C VAL A 183 -2.85 -5.68 -4.61
N ILE A 184 -3.56 -6.73 -5.02
CA ILE A 184 -3.22 -7.59 -6.17
C ILE A 184 -3.16 -6.76 -7.47
N THR A 185 -4.13 -5.89 -7.70
CA THR A 185 -4.16 -5.07 -8.92
C THR A 185 -2.95 -4.13 -9.00
N VAL A 186 -2.62 -3.45 -7.91
CA VAL A 186 -1.41 -2.62 -7.81
C VAL A 186 -0.16 -3.46 -7.99
N THR A 187 -0.12 -4.65 -7.38
CA THR A 187 0.98 -5.61 -7.49
C THR A 187 1.24 -6.01 -8.94
N LYS A 188 0.22 -6.48 -9.66
CA LYS A 188 0.31 -6.89 -11.06
C LYS A 188 0.79 -5.76 -11.95
N SER A 189 0.14 -4.60 -11.84
CA SER A 189 0.52 -3.41 -12.63
C SER A 189 1.94 -2.93 -12.33
N SER A 190 2.37 -3.00 -11.07
CA SER A 190 3.74 -2.66 -10.69
C SER A 190 4.74 -3.65 -11.31
N ILE A 191 4.50 -4.96 -11.21
CA ILE A 191 5.35 -5.98 -11.82
C ILE A 191 5.52 -5.71 -13.32
N GLU A 192 4.42 -5.48 -14.04
CA GLU A 192 4.45 -5.15 -15.47
C GLU A 192 5.29 -3.90 -15.74
N TYR A 193 5.01 -2.80 -15.02
CA TYR A 193 5.72 -1.53 -15.14
C TYR A 193 7.23 -1.66 -14.96
N TRP A 194 7.67 -2.44 -13.97
CA TRP A 194 9.09 -2.66 -13.70
C TRP A 194 9.73 -3.66 -14.67
N SER A 195 8.96 -4.62 -15.19
CA SER A 195 9.43 -5.63 -16.16
C SER A 195 9.83 -5.01 -17.51
N ASP A 196 9.18 -3.91 -17.91
CA ASP A 196 9.43 -3.21 -19.17
C ASP A 196 10.64 -2.26 -19.13
N ARG A 197 11.12 -1.92 -17.93
CA ARG A 197 12.22 -0.97 -17.76
C ARG A 197 13.57 -1.68 -17.76
N LYS A 198 14.26 -1.65 -18.91
CA LYS A 198 15.53 -2.33 -19.23
C LYS A 198 16.67 -2.17 -18.20
N ASN A 199 16.70 -1.09 -17.43
CA ASN A 199 17.75 -0.84 -16.43
C ASN A 199 17.58 -1.61 -15.12
N PHE A 200 16.40 -2.17 -14.86
CA PHE A 200 16.08 -2.88 -13.61
C PHE A 200 16.35 -4.40 -13.71
N LYS A 201 16.49 -4.93 -14.93
CA LYS A 201 16.88 -6.33 -15.20
C LYS A 201 18.35 -6.64 -14.86
N LYS A 202 19.17 -5.63 -14.52
CA LYS A 202 20.63 -5.76 -14.29
C LYS A 202 21.07 -5.52 -12.84
N GLY A 203 20.13 -5.37 -11.90
CA GLY A 203 20.47 -5.19 -10.49
C GLY A 203 21.02 -6.49 -9.90
N LYS A 204 22.29 -6.47 -9.46
CA LYS A 204 22.82 -7.47 -8.53
C LYS A 204 21.79 -7.69 -7.41
N LEU A 205 21.61 -8.94 -6.99
CA LEU A 205 20.91 -9.33 -5.75
C LEU A 205 21.42 -8.50 -4.57
N THR A 206 20.89 -7.29 -4.40
CA THR A 206 21.04 -6.52 -3.18
C THR A 206 20.07 -7.15 -2.20
N LYS A 207 20.44 -7.21 -0.92
CA LYS A 207 19.56 -7.70 0.16
C LYS A 207 18.28 -6.85 0.36
N SER A 208 18.06 -5.87 -0.51
CA SER A 208 16.94 -4.93 -0.47
C SER A 208 15.76 -5.48 -1.27
N LEU A 209 14.54 -5.19 -0.81
CA LEU A 209 13.31 -5.44 -1.55
C LEU A 209 13.38 -4.87 -2.97
N PRO A 210 12.98 -5.65 -3.99
CA PRO A 210 12.82 -5.12 -5.32
C PRO A 210 11.69 -4.08 -5.34
N TRP A 211 11.81 -3.10 -6.24
CA TRP A 211 10.88 -1.96 -6.34
C TRP A 211 9.41 -2.37 -6.36
N TYR A 212 9.06 -3.37 -7.17
CA TYR A 212 7.69 -3.86 -7.30
C TYR A 212 7.13 -4.48 -6.01
N ALA A 213 7.98 -5.06 -5.16
CA ALA A 213 7.55 -5.59 -3.88
C ALA A 213 7.30 -4.45 -2.87
N LYS A 214 8.03 -3.33 -2.97
CA LYS A 214 7.79 -2.14 -2.15
C LYS A 214 6.45 -1.48 -2.45
N ASP A 215 6.08 -1.42 -3.73
CA ASP A 215 4.79 -0.87 -4.15
C ASP A 215 3.64 -1.70 -3.55
N ALA A 216 3.74 -3.03 -3.59
CA ALA A 216 2.76 -3.92 -2.98
C ALA A 216 2.73 -3.82 -1.46
N ILE A 217 3.88 -3.81 -0.78
CA ILE A 217 3.96 -3.65 0.68
C ILE A 217 3.42 -2.27 1.11
N GLY A 218 3.64 -1.22 0.30
CA GLY A 218 3.04 0.09 0.50
C GLY A 218 1.52 0.07 0.35
N ALA A 219 1.00 -0.61 -0.66
CA ALA A 219 -0.44 -0.80 -0.84
C ALA A 219 -1.06 -1.56 0.35
N MET A 220 -0.41 -2.65 0.78
CA MET A 220 -0.78 -3.39 1.99
C MET A 220 -0.81 -2.42 3.17
N THR A 221 0.28 -1.74 3.47
CA THR A 221 0.35 -0.76 4.57
C THR A 221 -0.83 0.22 4.57
N GLY A 222 -1.20 0.78 3.41
CA GLY A 222 -2.33 1.71 3.32
C GLY A 222 -3.67 1.08 3.70
N VAL A 223 -3.95 -0.13 3.23
CA VAL A 223 -5.13 -0.90 3.62
C VAL A 223 -5.11 -1.18 5.12
N GLN A 224 -3.95 -1.62 5.59
CA GLN A 224 -3.78 -2.32 6.84
C GLN A 224 -3.72 -1.39 8.06
N THR A 225 -3.01 -0.28 7.96
CA THR A 225 -2.85 0.68 9.06
C THR A 225 -4.10 1.51 9.35
N GLY A 226 -5.25 1.15 8.77
CA GLY A 226 -6.48 1.93 8.82
C GLY A 226 -6.41 3.24 8.02
N LEU A 227 -5.33 3.50 7.25
CA LEU A 227 -5.20 4.71 6.44
C LEU A 227 -6.32 4.80 5.40
N VAL A 228 -6.66 3.67 4.76
CA VAL A 228 -7.80 3.56 3.85
C VAL A 228 -9.12 3.85 4.57
N ASP A 229 -9.36 3.25 5.74
CA ASP A 229 -10.59 3.48 6.51
C ASP A 229 -10.71 4.93 7.01
N TYR A 230 -9.61 5.51 7.48
CA TYR A 230 -9.53 6.91 7.87
C TYR A 230 -9.82 7.82 6.68
N ALA A 231 -9.24 7.53 5.52
CA ALA A 231 -9.48 8.29 4.31
C ALA A 231 -10.93 8.18 3.84
N ILE A 232 -11.56 7.00 3.97
CA ILE A 232 -13.00 6.83 3.75
C ILE A 232 -13.80 7.74 4.68
N LEU A 233 -13.43 7.84 5.95
CA LEU A 233 -14.15 8.65 6.92
C LEU A 233 -14.08 10.15 6.59
N ILE A 234 -12.90 10.67 6.21
CA ILE A 234 -12.70 12.12 6.04
C ILE A 234 -12.93 12.62 4.62
N ALA A 235 -12.88 11.73 3.64
CA ALA A 235 -12.96 12.04 2.23
C ALA A 235 -13.98 11.16 1.48
N GLY A 236 -14.60 10.15 2.10
CA GLY A 236 -15.50 9.23 1.41
C GLY A 236 -14.75 8.19 0.56
N PRO A 237 -15.45 7.43 -0.29
CA PRO A 237 -14.86 6.30 -1.03
C PRO A 237 -13.61 6.64 -1.86
N TRP A 238 -13.50 7.87 -2.38
CA TRP A 238 -12.33 8.30 -3.12
C TRP A 238 -11.09 8.52 -2.24
N GLY A 239 -11.29 8.81 -0.94
CA GLY A 239 -10.23 8.82 0.04
C GLY A 239 -9.54 7.45 0.14
N ALA A 240 -10.32 6.37 0.07
CA ALA A 240 -9.80 4.99 0.05
C ALA A 240 -8.80 4.78 -1.09
N ALA A 241 -9.19 5.16 -2.32
CA ALA A 241 -8.35 5.03 -3.50
C ALA A 241 -7.10 5.90 -3.38
N ALA A 242 -7.26 7.15 -2.94
CA ALA A 242 -6.13 8.05 -2.77
C ALA A 242 -5.12 7.51 -1.76
N ALA A 243 -5.59 7.01 -0.61
CA ALA A 243 -4.77 6.38 0.40
C ALA A 243 -4.03 5.16 -0.15
N LEU A 244 -4.71 4.26 -0.85
CA LEU A 244 -4.11 3.03 -1.34
C LEU A 244 -3.09 3.27 -2.46
N ILE A 245 -3.51 3.97 -3.52
CA ILE A 245 -2.64 4.28 -4.67
C ILE A 245 -1.45 5.13 -4.21
N GLY A 246 -1.73 6.13 -3.35
CA GLY A 246 -0.71 7.00 -2.82
C GLY A 246 0.27 6.28 -1.89
N SER A 247 -0.19 5.34 -1.06
CA SER A 247 0.69 4.54 -0.20
C SER A 247 1.62 3.65 -1.01
N ALA A 248 1.08 2.95 -2.02
CA ALA A 248 1.87 2.17 -2.95
C ALA A 248 2.95 3.02 -3.64
N ALA A 249 2.55 4.17 -4.20
CA ALA A 249 3.48 5.07 -4.87
C ALA A 249 4.52 5.65 -3.90
N LEU A 250 4.13 6.10 -2.69
CA LEU A 250 5.05 6.66 -1.69
C LEU A 250 6.16 5.68 -1.32
N SER A 251 5.80 4.41 -1.16
CA SER A 251 6.74 3.31 -0.88
C SER A 251 7.65 2.97 -2.05
N SER A 252 7.35 3.45 -3.25
CA SER A 252 8.15 3.20 -4.45
C SER A 252 9.50 3.91 -4.40
N CYS A 253 10.56 3.17 -4.75
CA CYS A 253 11.92 3.68 -4.87
C CYS A 253 12.18 4.26 -6.26
N VAL A 254 11.65 5.46 -6.54
CA VAL A 254 11.90 6.15 -7.82
C VAL A 254 13.18 6.95 -7.84
#